data_AF-A0A1E4F4C5-F1
#
_entry.id   AF-A0A1E4F4C5-F1
#
_cell.length_a   1.000
_cell.length_b   1.000
_cell.length_c   1.000
_cell.angle_alpha   90.00
_cell.angle_beta   90.00
_cell.angle_gamma   90.00
#
_symmetry.space_group_name_H-M   'P 1'
#
loop_
_entity.id
_entity.type
_entity.pdbx_description
1 polymer ?
#
loop_
_entity_poly.entity_id
_entity_poly.type
_entity_poly.pdbx_seq_one_letter_code
_entity_poly.pdbx_strand_id
1 'polypeptide(L)'
;MSNVQTNFSRTLADMQKWGRQVQSHATPCEKEIAQTLVDTIDGATPETLGQTKKDVRGLLWDIRRHAPDGCSDLRRSYEKLRNLALDGSYPHTVYTIRPSACDVPNFQIISPKYLRGGQPDQEGLQWLAAQGVKTEVDLRGSDRDNAWDPPTEYPLRVVRVAVEDFQPPSYRQVEDFIQIVNEPANQPVYVHCKAGVGRTGVMTACWRISQGMTADEALEAERINSQYGTLKQEQFVRDFETYWNEKNSAAG
;
A
#
# COMPACT_ATOMS: atom_id res chain seq x y z
N MET A 1 -1.77 -21.67 18.48
CA MET A 1 -0.99 -20.41 18.36
C MET A 1 -1.97 -19.28 18.10
N SER A 2 -1.81 -18.11 18.74
CA SER A 2 -2.68 -16.96 18.45
C SER A 2 -2.53 -16.52 16.98
N ASN A 3 -3.56 -15.92 16.39
CA ASN A 3 -3.50 -15.40 15.01
C ASN A 3 -2.35 -14.38 14.84
N VAL A 4 -2.01 -13.67 15.91
CA VAL A 4 -0.85 -12.77 15.99
C VAL A 4 0.45 -13.53 15.75
N GLN A 5 0.67 -14.64 16.45
CA GLN A 5 1.90 -15.45 16.32
C GLN A 5 2.01 -16.08 14.93
N THR A 6 0.90 -16.59 14.38
CA THR A 6 0.90 -17.20 13.04
C THR A 6 1.24 -16.16 11.96
N ASN A 7 0.66 -14.96 12.06
CA ASN A 7 0.97 -13.88 11.14
C ASN A 7 2.44 -13.45 11.29
N PHE A 8 2.90 -13.28 12.54
CA PHE A 8 4.30 -13.01 12.91
C PHE A 8 5.27 -13.92 12.15
N SER A 9 5.14 -15.23 12.36
CA SER A 9 6.03 -16.21 11.78
C SER A 9 6.03 -16.20 10.25
N ARG A 10 4.87 -15.98 9.60
CA ARG A 10 4.78 -15.90 8.13
C ARG A 10 5.52 -14.69 7.57
N THR A 11 5.32 -13.52 8.18
CA THR A 11 5.97 -12.29 7.70
C THR A 11 7.46 -12.32 7.96
N LEU A 12 7.88 -12.82 9.11
CA LEU A 12 9.30 -12.98 9.42
C LEU A 12 9.96 -13.94 8.41
N ALA A 13 9.33 -15.08 8.11
CA ALA A 13 9.85 -16.02 7.12
C ALA A 13 10.01 -15.39 5.72
N ASP A 14 9.02 -14.61 5.27
CA ASP A 14 9.12 -13.88 4.00
C ASP A 14 10.23 -12.82 4.02
N MET A 15 10.35 -12.06 5.12
CA MET A 15 11.44 -11.08 5.29
C MET A 15 12.81 -11.76 5.29
N GLN A 16 12.96 -12.89 5.97
CA GLN A 16 14.21 -13.65 5.99
C GLN A 16 14.57 -14.21 4.62
N LYS A 17 13.59 -14.76 3.89
CA LYS A 17 13.78 -15.25 2.52
C LYS A 17 14.33 -14.15 1.63
N TRP A 18 13.66 -13.01 1.57
CA TRP A 18 14.04 -11.94 0.66
C TRP A 18 15.28 -11.16 1.16
N GLY A 19 15.49 -11.07 2.47
CA GLY A 19 16.70 -10.51 3.08
C GLY A 19 17.96 -11.26 2.66
N ARG A 20 17.93 -12.59 2.74
CA ARG A 20 19.04 -13.44 2.26
C ARG A 20 19.26 -13.33 0.75
N GLN A 21 18.18 -13.17 -0.03
CA GLN A 21 18.30 -12.93 -1.48
C GLN A 21 19.02 -11.61 -1.78
N VAL A 22 18.64 -10.51 -1.11
CA VAL A 22 19.35 -9.23 -1.23
C VAL A 22 20.82 -9.38 -0.84
N GLN A 23 21.11 -10.04 0.29
CA GLN A 23 22.48 -10.28 0.74
C GLN A 23 23.32 -11.07 -0.27
N SER A 24 22.75 -12.11 -0.90
CA SER A 24 23.46 -12.94 -1.86
C SER A 24 23.86 -12.20 -3.15
N HIS A 25 23.17 -11.10 -3.47
CA HIS A 25 23.42 -10.27 -4.65
C HIS A 25 24.13 -8.96 -4.33
N ALA A 26 24.48 -8.71 -3.05
CA ALA A 26 25.15 -7.49 -2.63
C ALA A 26 26.56 -7.40 -3.22
N THR A 27 26.88 -6.24 -3.81
CA THR A 27 28.23 -5.92 -4.28
C THR A 27 29.21 -5.78 -3.10
N PRO A 28 30.54 -5.81 -3.33
CA PRO A 28 31.51 -5.66 -2.24
C PRO A 28 31.31 -4.41 -1.36
N CYS A 29 30.85 -3.29 -1.92
CA CYS A 29 30.58 -2.07 -1.15
C CYS A 29 29.28 -2.12 -0.35
N GLU A 30 28.36 -3.04 -0.67
CA GLU A 30 27.06 -3.18 -0.01
C GLU A 30 27.04 -4.28 1.06
N LYS A 31 28.05 -5.16 1.09
CA LYS A 31 28.10 -6.35 1.96
C LYS A 31 27.80 -6.04 3.42
N GLU A 32 28.36 -4.96 3.96
CA GLU A 32 28.15 -4.57 5.36
C GLU A 32 26.70 -4.19 5.63
N ILE A 33 26.11 -3.31 4.79
CA ILE A 33 24.72 -2.87 4.92
C ILE A 33 23.76 -4.05 4.72
N ALA A 34 24.05 -4.95 3.77
CA ALA A 34 23.25 -6.14 3.52
C ALA A 34 23.34 -7.16 4.67
N GLN A 35 24.48 -7.26 5.36
CA GLN A 35 24.60 -8.06 6.58
C GLN A 35 23.77 -7.45 7.71
N THR A 36 23.88 -6.13 7.93
CA THR A 36 23.06 -5.42 8.92
C THR A 36 21.57 -5.59 8.66
N LEU A 37 21.15 -5.59 7.40
CA LEU A 37 19.77 -5.87 6.99
C LEU A 37 19.31 -7.26 7.46
N VAL A 38 20.10 -8.30 7.19
CA VAL A 38 19.76 -9.68 7.59
C VAL A 38 19.74 -9.82 9.11
N ASP A 39 20.73 -9.27 9.81
CA ASP A 39 20.81 -9.34 11.28
C ASP A 39 19.62 -8.62 11.94
N THR A 40 19.21 -7.48 11.38
CA THR A 40 18.02 -6.73 11.84
C THR A 40 16.75 -7.57 11.68
N ILE A 41 16.61 -8.27 10.55
CA ILE A 41 15.45 -9.14 10.28
C ILE A 41 15.47 -10.36 11.21
N ASP A 42 16.60 -11.04 11.34
CA ASP A 42 16.74 -12.26 12.13
C ASP A 42 16.54 -12.00 13.65
N GLY A 43 16.79 -10.78 14.12
CA GLY A 43 16.54 -10.35 15.50
C GLY A 43 15.11 -9.87 15.80
N ALA A 44 14.20 -9.84 14.81
CA ALA A 44 12.85 -9.32 15.01
C ALA A 44 12.00 -10.18 15.97
N THR A 45 11.21 -9.53 16.82
CA THR A 45 10.21 -10.15 17.70
C THR A 45 8.83 -9.59 17.39
N PRO A 46 7.74 -10.20 17.88
CA PRO A 46 6.39 -9.64 17.71
C PRO A 46 6.27 -8.18 18.17
N GLU A 47 6.96 -7.79 19.23
CA GLU A 47 6.95 -6.45 19.83
C GLU A 47 7.79 -5.44 19.04
N THR A 48 8.90 -5.89 18.43
CA THR A 48 9.84 -5.01 17.72
C THR A 48 9.59 -4.92 16.23
N LEU A 49 8.74 -5.77 15.64
CA LEU A 49 8.53 -5.87 14.19
C LEU A 49 8.20 -4.52 13.53
N GLY A 50 7.43 -3.65 14.19
CA GLY A 50 7.12 -2.32 13.67
C GLY A 50 8.37 -1.44 13.50
N GLN A 51 9.33 -1.53 14.43
CA GLN A 51 10.61 -0.84 14.35
C GLN A 51 11.54 -1.52 13.34
N THR A 52 11.65 -2.85 13.36
CA THR A 52 12.40 -3.63 12.36
C THR A 52 12.00 -3.23 10.93
N LYS A 53 10.70 -3.11 10.65
CA LYS A 53 10.22 -2.67 9.33
C LYS A 53 10.68 -1.24 8.97
N LYS A 54 10.75 -0.32 9.93
CA LYS A 54 11.29 1.03 9.70
C LYS A 54 12.77 0.97 9.34
N ASP A 55 13.54 0.21 10.10
CA ASP A 55 15.00 0.08 9.94
C ASP A 55 15.33 -0.59 8.60
N VAL A 56 14.60 -1.66 8.25
CA VAL A 56 14.69 -2.32 6.94
C VAL A 56 14.47 -1.32 5.80
N ARG A 57 13.47 -0.43 5.88
CA ARG A 57 13.26 0.59 4.82
C ARG A 57 14.44 1.54 4.68
N GLY A 58 15.07 1.93 5.79
CA GLY A 58 16.26 2.79 5.78
C GLY A 58 17.46 2.09 5.13
N LEU A 59 17.74 0.85 5.55
CA LEU A 59 18.84 0.05 5.01
C LEU A 59 18.65 -0.25 3.52
N LEU A 60 17.43 -0.58 3.12
CA LEU A 60 17.07 -0.73 1.72
C LEU A 60 17.34 0.57 0.94
N TRP A 61 16.89 1.73 1.43
CA TRP A 61 17.19 3.01 0.79
C TRP A 61 18.69 3.22 0.58
N ASP A 62 19.53 2.84 1.55
CA ASP A 62 20.98 2.96 1.45
C ASP A 62 21.61 1.98 0.44
N ILE A 63 21.15 0.74 0.40
CA ILE A 63 21.56 -0.25 -0.62
C ILE A 63 21.22 0.27 -2.01
N ARG A 64 20.00 0.80 -2.21
CA ARG A 64 19.55 1.31 -3.51
C ARG A 64 20.44 2.42 -4.07
N ARG A 65 21.07 3.24 -3.22
CA ARG A 65 22.00 4.31 -3.66
C ARG A 65 23.27 3.78 -4.32
N HIS A 66 23.60 2.50 -4.09
CA HIS A 66 24.83 1.86 -4.54
C HIS A 66 24.58 0.68 -5.51
N ALA A 67 23.34 0.20 -5.58
CA ALA A 67 22.98 -0.98 -6.36
C ALA A 67 23.05 -0.72 -7.87
N PRO A 68 23.69 -1.62 -8.65
CA PRO A 68 23.76 -1.48 -10.10
C PRO A 68 22.39 -1.69 -10.76
N ASP A 69 22.12 -0.91 -11.82
CA ASP A 69 20.87 -0.92 -12.57
C ASP A 69 20.58 -2.22 -13.38
N GLY A 70 21.40 -3.26 -13.25
CA GLY A 70 21.38 -4.42 -14.15
C GLY A 70 20.79 -5.72 -13.60
N CYS A 71 20.53 -5.87 -12.30
CA CYS A 71 20.21 -7.19 -11.71
C CYS A 71 18.72 -7.35 -11.35
N SER A 72 17.90 -7.88 -12.27
CA SER A 72 16.45 -8.06 -12.08
C SER A 72 16.07 -8.80 -10.80
N ASP A 73 16.82 -9.83 -10.41
CA ASP A 73 16.52 -10.64 -9.21
C ASP A 73 16.74 -9.86 -7.91
N LEU A 74 17.77 -9.02 -7.87
CA LEU A 74 18.01 -8.10 -6.74
C LEU A 74 16.91 -7.06 -6.65
N ARG A 75 16.48 -6.50 -7.80
CA ARG A 75 15.40 -5.50 -7.86
C ARG A 75 14.08 -6.06 -7.36
N ARG A 76 13.73 -7.28 -7.80
CA ARG A 76 12.56 -8.00 -7.29
C ARG A 76 12.66 -8.26 -5.79
N SER A 77 13.80 -8.76 -5.32
CA SER A 77 14.00 -9.04 -3.89
C SER A 77 13.87 -7.79 -3.02
N TYR A 78 14.38 -6.66 -3.51
CA TYR A 78 14.19 -5.37 -2.87
C TYR A 78 12.73 -4.98 -2.79
N GLU A 79 12.00 -5.03 -3.91
CA GLU A 79 10.61 -4.58 -3.97
C GLU A 79 9.72 -5.43 -3.05
N LYS A 80 9.98 -6.74 -2.97
CA LYS A 80 9.33 -7.65 -2.03
C LYS A 80 9.59 -7.25 -0.58
N LEU A 81 10.85 -6.95 -0.20
CA LEU A 81 11.17 -6.47 1.15
C LEU A 81 10.57 -5.10 1.45
N ARG A 82 10.58 -4.19 0.48
CA ARG A 82 9.96 -2.88 0.62
C ARG A 82 8.46 -3.03 0.89
N ASN A 83 7.77 -3.87 0.14
CA ASN A 83 6.34 -4.13 0.33
C ASN A 83 6.08 -4.71 1.73
N LEU A 84 6.83 -5.74 2.16
CA LEU A 84 6.75 -6.28 3.52
C LEU A 84 6.99 -5.23 4.60
N ALA A 85 7.94 -4.33 4.38
CA ALA A 85 8.28 -3.29 5.31
C ALA A 85 7.27 -2.14 5.33
N LEU A 86 6.54 -1.89 4.23
CA LEU A 86 5.45 -0.91 4.17
C LEU A 86 4.14 -1.45 4.76
N ASP A 87 3.96 -2.77 4.76
CA ASP A 87 2.76 -3.41 5.29
C ASP A 87 2.62 -3.15 6.81
N GLY A 88 1.63 -2.35 7.17
CA GLY A 88 1.16 -2.08 8.53
C GLY A 88 0.00 -2.97 8.96
N SER A 89 -0.44 -3.91 8.11
CA SER A 89 -1.58 -4.83 8.34
C SER A 89 -1.40 -5.84 9.49
N TYR A 90 -0.50 -5.59 10.44
CA TYR A 90 -0.24 -6.43 11.61
C TYR A 90 -1.32 -6.27 12.69
N PRO A 91 -1.69 -7.35 13.42
CA PRO A 91 -2.94 -8.00 13.13
C PRO A 91 -3.98 -7.70 14.22
N HIS A 92 -5.09 -7.09 13.81
CA HIS A 92 -6.36 -7.18 14.51
C HIS A 92 -7.45 -7.86 13.68
N THR A 93 -7.20 -8.13 12.40
CA THR A 93 -8.19 -8.70 11.47
C THR A 93 -7.72 -10.03 10.90
N VAL A 94 -8.56 -11.04 11.07
CA VAL A 94 -8.43 -12.34 10.41
C VAL A 94 -8.98 -12.18 9.00
N TYR A 95 -8.14 -12.33 7.98
CA TYR A 95 -8.60 -12.45 6.60
C TYR A 95 -8.58 -13.92 6.21
N THR A 96 -9.68 -14.40 5.62
CA THR A 96 -9.81 -15.77 5.10
C THR A 96 -9.11 -15.94 3.74
N ILE A 97 -8.91 -14.85 2.98
CA ILE A 97 -8.23 -14.81 1.68
C ILE A 97 -7.49 -13.47 1.57
N ARG A 98 -6.15 -13.49 1.42
CA ARG A 98 -5.32 -12.29 1.18
C ARG A 98 -4.06 -12.66 0.36
N PRO A 99 -3.51 -11.74 -0.44
CA PRO A 99 -2.21 -11.94 -1.09
C PRO A 99 -1.08 -11.95 -0.05
N SER A 100 0.14 -12.32 -0.43
CA SER A 100 1.28 -12.04 0.45
C SER A 100 1.47 -10.53 0.57
N ALA A 101 1.89 -10.08 1.75
CA ALA A 101 2.21 -8.68 1.98
C ALA A 101 3.42 -8.21 1.15
N CYS A 102 4.25 -9.14 0.65
CA CYS A 102 5.29 -8.82 -0.32
C CYS A 102 4.73 -8.55 -1.73
N ASP A 103 3.55 -9.07 -2.07
CA ASP A 103 2.93 -8.91 -3.40
C ASP A 103 1.99 -7.69 -3.45
N VAL A 104 1.22 -7.51 -2.38
CA VAL A 104 0.29 -6.37 -2.22
C VAL A 104 0.35 -5.87 -0.77
N PRO A 105 1.13 -4.80 -0.48
CA PRO A 105 1.25 -4.29 0.88
C PRO A 105 -0.03 -3.57 1.32
N ASN A 106 -0.34 -3.57 2.62
CA ASN A 106 -1.51 -2.89 3.19
C ASN A 106 -2.85 -3.28 2.57
N PHE A 107 -2.95 -4.52 2.07
CA PHE A 107 -4.15 -5.02 1.42
C PHE A 107 -5.34 -5.12 2.39
N GLN A 108 -6.49 -4.57 1.99
CA GLN A 108 -7.74 -4.68 2.72
C GLN A 108 -8.93 -4.81 1.77
N ILE A 109 -9.94 -5.58 2.20
CA ILE A 109 -11.24 -5.66 1.54
C ILE A 109 -12.17 -4.69 2.26
N ILE A 110 -12.61 -3.63 1.58
CA ILE A 110 -13.58 -2.66 2.12
C ILE A 110 -15.00 -3.21 1.96
N SER A 111 -15.27 -3.82 0.80
CA SER A 111 -16.49 -4.57 0.49
C SER A 111 -16.19 -5.60 -0.60
N PRO A 112 -17.12 -6.51 -0.95
CA PRO A 112 -16.94 -7.42 -2.08
C PRO A 112 -16.65 -6.73 -3.43
N LYS A 113 -16.96 -5.43 -3.54
CA LYS A 113 -16.81 -4.64 -4.77
C LYS A 113 -15.62 -3.67 -4.73
N TYR A 114 -15.02 -3.46 -3.56
CA TYR A 114 -13.97 -2.46 -3.36
C TYR A 114 -12.89 -3.01 -2.43
N LEU A 115 -11.70 -3.15 -3.00
CA LEU A 115 -10.46 -3.54 -2.34
C LEU A 115 -9.46 -2.37 -2.38
N ARG A 116 -8.54 -2.33 -1.42
CA ARG A 116 -7.49 -1.29 -1.35
C ARG A 116 -6.14 -1.86 -0.94
N GLY A 117 -5.08 -1.11 -1.20
CA GLY A 117 -3.76 -1.38 -0.66
C GLY A 117 -2.69 -0.45 -1.23
N GLY A 118 -1.43 -0.86 -1.13
CA GLY A 118 -0.29 -0.20 -1.76
C GLY A 118 0.04 -0.83 -3.11
N GLN A 119 1.10 -0.34 -3.74
CA GLN A 119 1.45 -0.74 -5.09
C GLN A 119 1.60 -2.27 -5.23
N PRO A 120 0.78 -2.94 -6.06
CA PRO A 120 0.99 -4.35 -6.36
C PRO A 120 2.21 -4.52 -7.28
N ASP A 121 2.93 -5.62 -7.11
CA ASP A 121 3.90 -6.11 -8.09
C ASP A 121 3.25 -7.06 -9.11
N GLN A 122 4.06 -7.73 -9.93
CA GLN A 122 3.57 -8.62 -10.97
C GLN A 122 2.70 -9.76 -10.41
N GLU A 123 3.12 -10.40 -9.33
CA GLU A 123 2.35 -11.47 -8.68
C GLU A 123 1.10 -10.91 -8.00
N GLY A 124 1.19 -9.72 -7.41
CA GLY A 124 0.05 -9.02 -6.83
C GLY A 124 -1.04 -8.73 -7.85
N LEU A 125 -0.68 -8.24 -9.04
CA LEU A 125 -1.61 -8.00 -10.15
C LEU A 125 -2.26 -9.29 -10.65
N GLN A 126 -1.49 -10.36 -10.80
CA GLN A 126 -2.01 -11.68 -11.20
C GLN A 126 -2.98 -12.22 -10.15
N TRP A 127 -2.65 -12.08 -8.86
CA TRP A 127 -3.52 -12.50 -7.78
C TRP A 127 -4.83 -11.72 -7.77
N LEU A 128 -4.79 -10.38 -7.92
CA LEU A 128 -5.98 -9.54 -8.00
C LEU A 128 -6.88 -9.95 -9.17
N ALA A 129 -6.30 -10.21 -10.35
CA ALA A 129 -7.04 -10.71 -11.51
C ALA A 129 -7.68 -12.08 -11.24
N ALA A 130 -6.96 -13.00 -10.58
CA ALA A 130 -7.49 -14.30 -10.18
C ALA A 130 -8.64 -14.20 -9.16
N GLN A 131 -8.70 -13.13 -8.37
CA GLN A 131 -9.85 -12.82 -7.50
C GLN A 131 -11.01 -12.12 -8.22
N GLY A 132 -10.89 -11.89 -9.53
CA GLY A 132 -11.92 -11.26 -10.35
C GLY A 132 -11.97 -9.74 -10.26
N VAL A 133 -10.92 -9.08 -9.72
CA VAL A 133 -10.78 -7.62 -9.82
C VAL A 133 -10.75 -7.24 -11.29
N LYS A 134 -11.49 -6.20 -11.67
CA LYS A 134 -11.57 -5.71 -13.05
C LYS A 134 -10.75 -4.45 -13.28
N THR A 135 -10.75 -3.55 -12.30
CA THR A 135 -10.18 -2.22 -12.44
C THR A 135 -9.20 -1.91 -11.31
N GLU A 136 -8.01 -1.48 -11.67
CA GLU A 136 -7.02 -0.84 -10.79
C GLU A 136 -7.17 0.68 -10.87
N VAL A 137 -7.28 1.35 -9.73
CA VAL A 137 -7.27 2.81 -9.62
C VAL A 137 -5.94 3.26 -9.01
N ASP A 138 -5.09 3.85 -9.86
CA ASP A 138 -3.75 4.32 -9.48
C ASP A 138 -3.79 5.80 -9.07
N LEU A 139 -3.46 6.06 -7.81
CA LEU A 139 -3.46 7.39 -7.20
C LEU A 139 -2.11 8.12 -7.29
N ARG A 140 -1.08 7.52 -7.90
CA ARG A 140 0.31 7.96 -7.72
C ARG A 140 0.67 9.28 -8.41
N GLY A 141 0.10 9.58 -9.58
CA GLY A 141 0.51 10.79 -10.31
C GLY A 141 1.97 10.70 -10.77
N SER A 142 2.83 11.64 -10.36
CA SER A 142 4.24 11.71 -10.82
C SER A 142 5.16 10.65 -10.20
N ASP A 143 4.79 10.05 -9.06
CA ASP A 143 5.56 8.96 -8.42
C ASP A 143 5.09 7.55 -8.85
N ARG A 144 4.43 7.44 -10.01
CA ARG A 144 3.89 6.19 -10.56
C ARG A 144 4.96 5.20 -11.03
N ASP A 145 6.19 5.67 -11.24
CA ASP A 145 7.21 4.84 -11.86
C ASP A 145 7.71 3.79 -10.88
N ASN A 146 7.38 2.52 -11.18
CA ASN A 146 8.05 1.36 -10.59
C ASN A 146 9.35 1.07 -11.34
N ALA A 147 10.12 2.11 -11.68
CA ALA A 147 11.25 2.02 -12.62
C ALA A 147 12.30 0.95 -12.26
N TRP A 148 12.30 0.49 -11.01
CA TRP A 148 13.20 -0.57 -10.59
C TRP A 148 12.72 -1.96 -11.00
N ASP A 149 11.50 -2.35 -10.64
CA ASP A 149 10.92 -3.63 -11.06
C ASP A 149 9.48 -3.41 -11.58
N PRO A 150 9.34 -2.89 -12.81
CA PRO A 150 8.02 -2.61 -13.36
C PRO A 150 7.31 -3.93 -13.73
N PRO A 151 6.00 -4.06 -13.46
CA PRO A 151 5.23 -5.17 -13.98
C PRO A 151 5.35 -5.26 -15.51
N THR A 152 5.53 -6.47 -16.02
CA THR A 152 5.60 -6.78 -17.44
C THR A 152 4.23 -7.00 -18.06
N GLU A 153 3.23 -7.34 -17.25
CA GLU A 153 1.86 -7.61 -17.68
C GLU A 153 0.84 -6.92 -16.77
N TYR A 154 -0.19 -6.34 -17.40
CA TYR A 154 -1.30 -5.67 -16.73
C TYR A 154 -2.62 -6.35 -17.10
N PRO A 155 -3.07 -7.34 -16.31
CA PRO A 155 -4.31 -8.08 -16.58
C PRO A 155 -5.58 -7.28 -16.22
N LEU A 156 -5.44 -6.10 -15.61
CA LEU A 156 -6.53 -5.25 -15.12
C LEU A 156 -6.67 -3.99 -15.99
N ARG A 157 -7.88 -3.44 -16.05
CA ARG A 157 -8.07 -2.08 -16.58
C ARG A 157 -7.48 -1.08 -15.60
N VAL A 158 -6.62 -0.18 -16.05
CA VAL A 158 -6.03 0.87 -15.20
C VAL A 158 -6.75 2.20 -15.41
N VAL A 159 -7.25 2.79 -14.33
CA VAL A 159 -7.80 4.15 -14.28
C VAL A 159 -6.91 4.99 -13.37
N ARG A 160 -6.63 6.24 -13.75
CA ARG A 160 -5.71 7.11 -13.02
C ARG A 160 -6.45 8.29 -12.43
N VAL A 161 -6.30 8.47 -11.12
CA VAL A 161 -6.76 9.66 -10.40
C VAL A 161 -5.54 10.23 -9.66
N ALA A 162 -4.73 10.99 -10.38
CA ALA A 162 -3.42 11.42 -9.91
C ALA A 162 -3.53 12.41 -8.73
N VAL A 163 -3.17 11.98 -7.53
CA VAL A 163 -3.06 12.84 -6.33
C VAL A 163 -1.57 13.02 -6.04
N GLU A 164 -1.10 14.27 -5.96
CA GLU A 164 0.29 14.56 -5.63
C GLU A 164 0.65 14.01 -4.25
N ASP A 165 1.87 13.46 -4.12
CA ASP A 165 2.26 12.80 -2.87
C ASP A 165 2.30 13.80 -1.71
N PHE A 166 1.85 13.36 -0.53
CA PHE A 166 1.72 14.17 0.70
C PHE A 166 0.80 15.39 0.64
N GLN A 167 0.07 15.61 -0.47
CA GLN A 167 -0.98 16.62 -0.57
C GLN A 167 -2.37 16.00 -0.43
N PRO A 168 -3.37 16.77 0.03
CA PRO A 168 -4.76 16.36 -0.11
C PRO A 168 -5.18 16.40 -1.59
N PRO A 169 -6.16 15.57 -2.01
CA PRO A 169 -6.76 15.69 -3.33
C PRO A 169 -7.61 16.96 -3.43
N SER A 170 -8.09 17.29 -4.63
CA SER A 170 -9.17 18.25 -4.82
C SER A 170 -10.54 17.57 -4.69
N TYR A 171 -11.58 18.33 -4.34
CA TYR A 171 -12.95 17.79 -4.28
C TYR A 171 -13.38 17.14 -5.61
N ARG A 172 -13.06 17.76 -6.75
CA ARG A 172 -13.35 17.17 -8.06
C ARG A 172 -12.70 15.80 -8.25
N GLN A 173 -11.45 15.62 -7.84
CA GLN A 173 -10.78 14.31 -7.93
C GLN A 173 -11.46 13.26 -7.05
N VAL A 174 -11.92 13.66 -5.85
CA VAL A 174 -12.68 12.78 -4.96
C VAL A 174 -14.02 12.38 -5.59
N GLU A 175 -14.71 13.32 -6.24
CA GLU A 175 -15.98 13.04 -6.92
C GLU A 175 -15.80 12.10 -8.11
N ASP A 176 -14.83 12.40 -8.99
CA ASP A 176 -14.50 11.55 -10.13
C ASP A 176 -14.14 10.14 -9.65
N PHE A 177 -13.37 10.04 -8.56
CA PHE A 177 -13.03 8.77 -7.92
C PHE A 177 -14.25 8.01 -7.40
N ILE A 178 -15.15 8.68 -6.67
CA ILE A 178 -16.38 8.06 -6.15
C ILE A 178 -17.22 7.51 -7.31
N GLN A 179 -17.34 8.25 -8.41
CA GLN A 179 -18.03 7.78 -9.62
C GLN A 179 -17.35 6.53 -10.20
N ILE A 180 -16.03 6.54 -10.36
CA ILE A 180 -15.25 5.41 -10.88
C ILE A 180 -15.44 4.15 -10.01
N VAL A 181 -15.37 4.28 -8.68
CA VAL A 181 -15.50 3.17 -7.74
C VAL A 181 -16.92 2.61 -7.71
N ASN A 182 -17.93 3.48 -7.82
CA ASN A 182 -19.34 3.07 -7.74
C ASN A 182 -19.90 2.53 -9.06
N GLU A 183 -19.25 2.81 -10.21
CA GLU A 183 -19.64 2.30 -11.51
C GLU A 183 -19.58 0.75 -11.58
N PRO A 184 -20.72 0.06 -11.74
CA PRO A 184 -20.76 -1.41 -11.77
C PRO A 184 -19.87 -2.06 -12.82
N ALA A 185 -19.67 -1.40 -13.97
CA ALA A 185 -18.77 -1.91 -15.02
C ALA A 185 -17.31 -2.00 -14.56
N ASN A 186 -16.90 -1.17 -13.59
CA ASN A 186 -15.53 -1.16 -13.06
C ASN A 186 -15.33 -2.18 -11.92
N GLN A 187 -16.40 -2.62 -11.27
CA GLN A 187 -16.34 -3.44 -10.05
C GLN A 187 -16.10 -4.94 -10.33
N PRO A 188 -15.33 -5.65 -9.48
CA PRO A 188 -14.62 -5.15 -8.29
C PRO A 188 -13.42 -4.25 -8.63
N VAL A 189 -13.24 -3.18 -7.85
CA VAL A 189 -12.13 -2.23 -8.01
C VAL A 189 -11.05 -2.45 -6.96
N TYR A 190 -9.80 -2.23 -7.34
CA TYR A 190 -8.65 -2.18 -6.45
C TYR A 190 -8.04 -0.79 -6.48
N VAL A 191 -8.00 -0.09 -5.34
CA VAL A 191 -7.47 1.27 -5.24
C VAL A 191 -6.14 1.27 -4.51
N HIS A 192 -5.13 1.94 -5.08
CA HIS A 192 -3.82 2.01 -4.44
C HIS A 192 -3.09 3.33 -4.66
N CYS A 193 -2.11 3.56 -3.80
CA CYS A 193 -1.03 4.52 -4.00
C CYS A 193 0.30 3.77 -3.90
N LYS A 194 1.37 4.40 -3.42
CA LYS A 194 2.63 3.69 -3.20
C LYS A 194 2.55 2.71 -2.02
N ALA A 195 2.25 3.23 -0.83
CA ALA A 195 2.21 2.43 0.40
C ALA A 195 0.81 1.92 0.74
N GLY A 196 -0.25 2.49 0.17
CA GLY A 196 -1.62 2.15 0.55
C GLY A 196 -2.07 2.75 1.87
N VAL A 197 -1.50 3.89 2.27
CA VAL A 197 -1.78 4.57 3.54
C VAL A 197 -2.34 5.98 3.29
N GLY A 198 -1.51 6.94 2.86
CA GLY A 198 -1.92 8.36 2.72
C GLY A 198 -3.00 8.58 1.66
N ARG A 199 -2.62 8.64 0.37
CA ARG A 199 -3.56 8.88 -0.74
C ARG A 199 -4.71 7.87 -0.77
N THR A 200 -4.42 6.57 -0.64
CA THR A 200 -5.47 5.54 -0.56
C THR A 200 -6.41 5.79 0.61
N GLY A 201 -5.87 6.08 1.81
CA GLY A 201 -6.63 6.39 3.02
C GLY A 201 -7.59 7.55 2.83
N VAL A 202 -7.10 8.68 2.34
CA VAL A 202 -7.93 9.88 2.12
C VAL A 202 -9.05 9.60 1.13
N MET A 203 -8.74 8.99 -0.01
CA MET A 203 -9.74 8.69 -1.04
C MET A 203 -10.78 7.67 -0.52
N THR A 204 -10.35 6.61 0.19
CA THR A 204 -11.26 5.65 0.81
C THR A 204 -12.13 6.29 1.90
N ALA A 205 -11.57 7.18 2.73
CA ALA A 205 -12.32 7.89 3.77
C ALA A 205 -13.40 8.79 3.17
N CYS A 206 -13.08 9.54 2.13
CA CYS A 206 -14.07 10.36 1.41
C CYS A 206 -15.15 9.51 0.74
N TRP A 207 -14.77 8.35 0.17
CA TRP A 207 -15.76 7.40 -0.33
C TRP A 207 -16.68 6.89 0.79
N ARG A 208 -16.16 6.55 1.97
CA ARG A 208 -16.99 6.16 3.12
C ARG A 208 -17.98 7.24 3.55
N ILE A 209 -17.55 8.50 3.55
CA ILE A 209 -18.44 9.64 3.79
C ILE A 209 -19.57 9.67 2.74
N SER A 210 -19.24 9.44 1.47
CA SER A 210 -20.26 9.34 0.41
C SER A 210 -21.23 8.16 0.60
N GLN A 211 -20.86 7.17 1.41
CA GLN A 211 -21.70 6.02 1.79
C GLN A 211 -22.44 6.25 3.13
N GLY A 212 -22.33 7.44 3.73
CA GLY A 212 -23.09 7.84 4.91
C GLY A 212 -22.33 7.78 6.24
N MET A 213 -21.02 7.54 6.24
CA MET A 213 -20.21 7.67 7.46
C MET A 213 -19.89 9.14 7.75
N THR A 214 -19.67 9.48 9.02
CA THR A 214 -19.08 10.77 9.40
C THR A 214 -17.59 10.83 9.08
N ALA A 215 -16.99 12.03 9.04
CA ALA A 215 -15.55 12.15 8.84
C ALA A 215 -14.74 11.46 9.94
N ASP A 216 -15.18 11.54 11.20
CA ASP A 216 -14.50 10.90 12.33
C ASP A 216 -14.50 9.37 12.21
N GLU A 217 -15.66 8.78 11.89
CA GLU A 217 -15.75 7.33 11.69
C GLU A 217 -14.90 6.86 10.50
N ALA A 218 -14.88 7.64 9.42
CA ALA A 218 -14.09 7.33 8.23
C ALA A 218 -12.57 7.41 8.51
N LEU A 219 -12.12 8.44 9.25
CA LEU A 219 -10.72 8.61 9.64
C LEU A 219 -10.24 7.51 10.58
N GLU A 220 -11.07 7.13 11.56
CA GLU A 220 -10.77 6.03 12.47
C GLU A 220 -10.65 4.69 11.72
N ALA A 221 -11.55 4.44 10.76
CA ALA A 221 -11.52 3.22 9.96
C ALA A 221 -10.26 3.13 9.07
N GLU A 222 -9.82 4.26 8.51
CA GLU A 222 -8.74 4.28 7.52
C GLU A 222 -7.34 4.49 8.11
N ARG A 223 -7.24 4.96 9.35
CA ARG A 223 -5.98 5.12 10.12
C ARG A 223 -4.88 5.79 9.27
N ILE A 224 -5.21 6.95 8.71
CA ILE A 224 -4.33 7.70 7.82
C ILE A 224 -3.10 8.15 8.61
N ASN A 225 -2.00 7.38 8.55
CA ASN A 225 -0.77 7.69 9.25
C ASN A 225 0.40 7.74 8.26
N SER A 226 0.43 8.81 7.47
CA SER A 226 1.57 9.14 6.63
C SER A 226 2.63 9.88 7.46
N GLN A 227 3.92 9.56 7.26
CA GLN A 227 5.01 10.25 7.98
C GLN A 227 5.02 11.77 7.70
N TYR A 228 4.44 12.19 6.57
CA TYR A 228 4.38 13.58 6.12
C TYR A 228 2.98 13.86 5.56
N GLY A 229 2.28 14.88 6.07
CA GLY A 229 1.01 15.35 5.50
C GLY A 229 -0.29 14.87 6.18
N THR A 230 -0.20 13.99 7.19
CA THR A 230 -1.37 13.43 7.91
C THR A 230 -2.36 14.50 8.39
N LEU A 231 -1.90 15.57 9.05
CA LEU A 231 -2.82 16.62 9.53
C LEU A 231 -3.57 17.34 8.40
N LYS A 232 -2.91 17.59 7.25
CA LYS A 232 -3.56 18.23 6.10
C LYS A 232 -4.58 17.30 5.45
N GLN A 233 -4.26 16.01 5.41
CA GLN A 233 -5.12 14.97 4.85
C GLN A 233 -6.35 14.70 5.72
N GLU A 234 -6.18 14.63 7.04
CA GLU A 234 -7.29 14.52 7.98
C GLU A 234 -8.20 15.74 7.94
N GLN A 235 -7.62 16.95 7.93
CA GLN A 235 -8.40 18.19 7.79
C GLN A 235 -9.22 18.18 6.50
N PHE A 236 -8.61 17.80 5.38
CA PHE A 236 -9.32 17.70 4.11
C PHE A 236 -10.52 16.74 4.17
N VAL A 237 -10.40 15.59 4.84
CA VAL A 237 -11.52 14.64 4.98
C VAL A 237 -12.68 15.27 5.75
N ARG A 238 -12.40 16.05 6.79
CA ARG A 238 -13.42 16.80 7.56
C ARG A 238 -14.08 17.90 6.72
N ASP A 239 -13.28 18.63 5.95
CA ASP A 239 -13.79 19.68 5.06
C ASP A 239 -14.66 19.07 3.94
N PHE A 240 -14.28 17.88 3.43
CA PHE A 240 -15.04 17.14 2.43
C PHE A 240 -16.41 16.71 2.93
N GLU A 241 -16.56 16.28 4.18
CA GLU A 241 -17.88 15.96 4.75
C GLU A 241 -18.84 17.16 4.69
N THR A 242 -18.36 18.33 5.14
CA THR A 242 -19.15 19.58 5.07
C THR A 242 -19.57 19.87 3.63
N TYR A 243 -18.59 19.85 2.70
CA TYR A 243 -18.82 20.07 1.28
C TYR A 243 -19.83 19.09 0.68
N TRP A 244 -19.69 17.79 0.96
CA TRP A 244 -20.52 16.73 0.40
C TRP A 244 -21.98 16.84 0.88
N ASN A 245 -22.17 17.18 2.15
CA ASN A 245 -23.51 17.39 2.73
C ASN A 245 -24.20 18.61 2.12
N GLU A 246 -23.51 19.74 2.05
CA GLU A 246 -24.05 20.97 1.43
C GLU A 246 -24.45 20.75 -0.03
N LYS A 247 -23.58 20.07 -0.80
CA LYS A 247 -23.84 19.74 -2.20
C LYS A 247 -25.09 18.86 -2.38
N ASN A 248 -25.25 17.83 -1.55
CA ASN A 248 -26.40 16.92 -1.66
C ASN A 248 -27.70 17.52 -1.13
N SER A 249 -27.64 18.42 -0.14
CA SER A 249 -28.81 19.19 0.30
C SER A 249 -29.27 20.21 -0.75
N ALA A 250 -28.37 20.74 -1.58
CA ALA A 250 -28.73 21.66 -2.65
C ALA A 250 -29.28 20.97 -3.92
N ALA A 251 -29.12 19.64 -4.02
CA ALA A 251 -29.54 18.84 -5.18
C ALA A 251 -30.89 18.12 -4.99
N GLY A 252 -31.44 18.12 -3.77
CA GLY A 252 -32.75 17.54 -3.42
C GLY A 252 -33.83 18.59 -3.26
#